data_AF-A0A956FGB4-F1
#
_entry.id   AF-A0A956FGB4-F1
#
_cell.length_a   1.000
_cell.length_b   1.000
_cell.length_c   1.000
_cell.angle_alpha   90.00
_cell.angle_beta   90.00
_cell.angle_gamma   90.00
#
_symmetry.space_group_name_H-M   'P 1'
#
loop_
_entity.id
_entity.type
_entity.pdbx_description
1 polymer ?
#
loop_
_entity_poly.entity_id
_entity_poly.type
_entity_poly.pdbx_seq_one_letter_code
_entity_poly.pdbx_strand_id
1 'polypeptide(L)'
;TPGGGGAPSEGAAPIKAAAEAGDDPAALGDDWDQWDGSDDDATAPREPAPEAAAPEPTPTEPATGEGEELSKEDAELLLEMFEAQPFTIDDLPPVLLNKVRASDGSYGLFAYPAFDVADMQKGLIFMEETTAYLDDPQDAIFVGEAVVYAAMFHMLREEAPVVLGMAMVLIALLVFWQLRSLGLMLMTLVPLLLAMVWLLGLMGAIDLRFTLFNLPILPAILGIGVDNGVYLTDRIRRSPSTPEGLADALQETGGAILAATATTAVGFAAFMVADSGGVRGIGSLAVAGILLAATAALLVLPTLTALLQRRRRGQ
;
A
#
# COMPACT_ATOMS: atom_id res chain seq x y z
N THR A 1 -45.17 2.59 -14.46
CA THR A 1 -45.83 1.30 -14.14
C THR A 1 -45.18 0.20 -14.96
N PRO A 2 -44.81 -0.93 -14.35
CA PRO A 2 -43.48 -1.07 -13.76
C PRO A 2 -42.68 -2.27 -14.27
N GLY A 3 -41.35 -2.15 -14.22
CA GLY A 3 -40.39 -3.25 -14.34
C GLY A 3 -40.05 -3.80 -12.96
N GLY A 4 -39.93 -5.13 -12.87
CA GLY A 4 -39.70 -5.87 -11.63
C GLY A 4 -38.22 -6.18 -11.35
N GLY A 5 -37.89 -6.12 -10.06
CA GLY A 5 -37.31 -7.23 -9.29
C GLY A 5 -35.94 -7.80 -9.67
N GLY A 6 -34.93 -7.44 -8.87
CA GLY A 6 -33.68 -8.18 -8.67
C GLY A 6 -32.98 -7.66 -7.41
N ALA A 7 -32.72 -8.54 -6.45
CA ALA A 7 -32.34 -8.28 -5.05
C ALA A 7 -30.97 -7.57 -4.84
N PRO A 8 -30.74 -6.93 -3.68
CA PRO A 8 -29.40 -6.52 -3.23
C PRO A 8 -28.67 -7.72 -2.60
N SER A 9 -27.38 -7.89 -2.93
CA SER A 9 -26.50 -8.88 -2.33
C SER A 9 -26.03 -8.39 -0.95
N GLU A 10 -26.46 -9.09 0.10
CA GLU A 10 -25.94 -9.02 1.47
C GLU A 10 -24.46 -9.42 1.54
N GLY A 11 -23.67 -8.75 2.40
CA GLY A 11 -22.30 -9.17 2.69
C GLY A 11 -21.39 -8.12 3.31
N ALA A 12 -21.84 -7.38 4.33
CA ALA A 12 -20.95 -6.65 5.24
C ALA A 12 -21.55 -6.71 6.65
N ALA A 13 -21.05 -7.63 7.48
CA ALA A 13 -21.42 -7.71 8.88
C ALA A 13 -20.67 -6.60 9.66
N PRO A 14 -21.35 -5.87 10.57
CA PRO A 14 -20.73 -4.75 11.29
C PRO A 14 -19.81 -5.25 12.41
N ILE A 15 -18.71 -4.51 12.64
CA ILE A 15 -17.93 -4.52 13.88
C ILE A 15 -18.83 -3.96 15.00
N LYS A 16 -19.76 -4.78 15.48
CA LYS A 16 -20.60 -4.46 16.65
C LYS A 16 -20.50 -5.50 17.76
N ALA A 17 -19.66 -6.52 17.60
CA ALA A 17 -19.50 -7.60 18.59
C ALA A 17 -18.23 -7.47 19.46
N ALA A 18 -17.33 -6.53 19.21
CA ALA A 18 -16.07 -6.40 19.98
C ALA A 18 -16.10 -5.31 21.08
N ALA A 19 -17.20 -4.56 21.23
CA ALA A 19 -17.26 -3.42 22.15
C ALA A 19 -18.03 -3.70 23.46
N GLU A 20 -18.56 -4.90 23.68
CA GLU A 20 -19.36 -5.24 24.88
C GLU A 20 -18.77 -6.35 25.76
N ALA A 21 -17.57 -6.84 25.50
CA ALA A 21 -16.87 -7.73 26.42
C ALA A 21 -15.83 -6.94 27.22
N GLY A 22 -16.16 -6.59 28.46
CA GLY A 22 -15.22 -6.04 29.44
C GLY A 22 -14.24 -7.11 29.95
N ASP A 23 -13.48 -7.73 29.06
CA ASP A 23 -12.47 -8.73 29.41
C ASP A 23 -11.05 -8.19 29.20
N ASP A 24 -10.21 -8.54 30.18
CA ASP A 24 -8.79 -8.18 30.34
C ASP A 24 -7.96 -8.38 29.05
N PRO A 25 -7.24 -7.34 28.55
CA PRO A 25 -6.51 -7.39 27.28
C PRO A 25 -5.32 -8.37 27.25
N ALA A 26 -5.05 -9.11 28.33
CA ALA A 26 -3.98 -10.09 28.39
C ALA A 26 -4.38 -11.53 28.01
N ALA A 27 -5.65 -11.82 27.70
CA ALA A 27 -6.14 -13.20 27.56
C ALA A 27 -6.62 -13.65 26.16
N LEU A 28 -6.54 -12.81 25.11
CA LEU A 28 -6.97 -13.21 23.77
C LEU A 28 -5.82 -13.83 22.98
N GLY A 29 -5.81 -15.16 22.93
CA GLY A 29 -4.93 -15.96 22.06
C GLY A 29 -5.36 -15.90 20.59
N ASP A 30 -4.39 -16.15 19.71
CA ASP A 30 -4.50 -16.14 18.25
C ASP A 30 -5.38 -17.28 17.70
N ASP A 31 -6.69 -17.15 17.68
CA ASP A 31 -7.56 -18.11 16.97
C ASP A 31 -8.69 -17.40 16.22
N TRP A 32 -8.36 -16.91 15.01
CA TRP A 32 -9.28 -16.26 14.07
C TRP A 32 -9.72 -17.19 12.92
N ASP A 33 -9.36 -18.48 12.95
CA ASP A 33 -9.47 -19.38 11.79
C ASP A 33 -10.74 -20.25 11.73
N GLN A 34 -11.76 -20.04 12.59
CA GLN A 34 -12.81 -21.05 12.82
C GLN A 34 -14.28 -20.58 12.85
N TRP A 35 -14.69 -19.59 12.06
CA TRP A 35 -16.12 -19.23 11.95
C TRP A 35 -16.78 -19.76 10.67
N ASP A 36 -17.75 -20.69 10.80
CA ASP A 36 -18.60 -21.21 9.71
C ASP A 36 -20.03 -20.63 9.78
N GLY A 37 -20.41 -19.90 8.73
CA GLY A 37 -21.59 -19.03 8.71
C GLY A 37 -22.95 -19.72 8.63
N SER A 38 -23.40 -20.39 9.68
CA SER A 38 -24.79 -20.87 9.76
C SER A 38 -25.42 -20.55 11.12
N ASP A 39 -26.02 -19.37 11.25
CA ASP A 39 -27.08 -19.08 12.23
C ASP A 39 -27.99 -17.97 11.68
N ASP A 40 -28.94 -18.40 10.83
CA ASP A 40 -30.09 -17.62 10.36
C ASP A 40 -31.18 -17.62 11.44
N ASP A 41 -31.22 -16.61 12.33
CA ASP A 41 -32.44 -16.28 13.06
C ASP A 41 -32.51 -14.79 13.46
N ALA A 42 -32.90 -13.93 12.50
CA ALA A 42 -33.02 -12.49 12.72
C ALA A 42 -34.32 -11.88 12.14
N THR A 43 -35.46 -12.60 12.22
CA THR A 43 -36.78 -12.05 11.82
C THR A 43 -37.83 -12.12 12.92
N ALA A 44 -37.52 -11.52 14.08
CA ALA A 44 -38.53 -11.17 15.08
C ALA A 44 -38.28 -9.75 15.64
N PRO A 45 -39.32 -8.91 15.81
CA PRO A 45 -39.16 -7.62 16.47
C PRO A 45 -38.83 -7.87 17.94
N ARG A 46 -37.59 -7.58 18.35
CA ARG A 46 -37.18 -7.63 19.76
C ARG A 46 -37.88 -6.48 20.50
N GLU A 47 -38.72 -6.84 21.48
CA GLU A 47 -39.29 -5.88 22.43
C GLU A 47 -38.17 -5.07 23.08
N PRO A 48 -38.39 -3.77 23.42
CA PRO A 48 -37.43 -3.02 24.19
C PRO A 48 -37.24 -3.74 25.53
N ALA A 49 -36.00 -4.15 25.81
CA ALA A 49 -35.64 -4.70 27.11
C ALA A 49 -36.12 -3.74 28.21
N PRO A 50 -36.70 -4.24 29.31
CA PRO A 50 -37.06 -3.37 30.42
C PRO A 50 -35.80 -2.61 30.85
N GLU A 51 -35.95 -1.30 31.04
CA GLU A 51 -34.91 -0.40 31.53
C GLU A 51 -34.29 -1.04 32.78
N ALA A 52 -33.12 -1.64 32.60
CA ALA A 52 -32.38 -2.24 33.68
C ALA A 52 -31.98 -1.08 34.58
N ALA A 53 -32.69 -0.93 35.69
CA ALA A 53 -32.29 -0.06 36.77
C ALA A 53 -30.81 -0.33 37.03
N ALA A 54 -29.98 0.71 36.91
CA ALA A 54 -28.58 0.63 37.27
C ALA A 54 -28.48 -0.09 38.61
N PRO A 55 -27.64 -1.13 38.74
CA PRO A 55 -27.52 -1.83 40.01
C PRO A 55 -27.18 -0.80 41.07
N GLU A 56 -28.00 -0.72 42.13
CA GLU A 56 -27.65 0.07 43.31
C GLU A 56 -26.23 -0.33 43.71
N PRO A 57 -25.36 0.62 44.08
CA PRO A 57 -23.98 0.31 44.40
C PRO A 57 -23.98 -0.65 45.59
N THR A 58 -23.74 -1.93 45.31
CA THR A 58 -23.53 -2.95 46.34
C THR A 58 -22.39 -2.45 47.22
N PRO A 59 -22.54 -2.35 48.55
CA PRO A 59 -21.45 -1.94 49.42
C PRO A 59 -20.32 -2.93 49.22
N THR A 60 -19.28 -2.50 48.50
CA THR A 60 -18.08 -3.30 48.28
C THR A 60 -17.50 -3.58 49.66
N GLU A 61 -17.22 -4.86 49.96
CA GLU A 61 -16.52 -5.24 51.19
C GLU A 61 -15.27 -4.35 51.34
N PRO A 62 -14.96 -3.86 52.56
CA PRO A 62 -13.80 -3.02 52.77
C PRO A 62 -12.56 -3.80 52.35
N ALA A 63 -11.84 -3.26 51.37
CA ALA A 63 -10.62 -3.83 50.83
C ALA A 63 -9.66 -4.15 51.98
N THR A 64 -9.49 -5.44 52.28
CA THR A 64 -8.42 -5.92 53.15
C THR A 64 -7.13 -5.97 52.34
N GLY A 65 -6.62 -4.80 51.98
CA GLY A 65 -5.26 -4.58 51.52
C GLY A 65 -4.57 -3.72 52.57
N GLU A 66 -3.34 -4.06 52.93
CA GLU A 66 -2.49 -3.25 53.81
C GLU A 66 -2.49 -1.81 53.30
N GLY A 67 -3.04 -0.88 54.09
CA GLY A 67 -3.29 0.49 53.65
C GLY A 67 -2.00 1.23 53.35
N GLU A 68 -1.71 1.40 52.06
CA GLU A 68 -0.88 2.52 51.61
C GLU A 68 -1.58 3.79 52.11
N GLU A 69 -1.03 4.40 53.16
CA GLU A 69 -1.51 5.69 53.65
C GLU A 69 -1.46 6.67 52.48
N LEU A 70 -2.61 7.21 52.07
CA LEU A 70 -2.65 8.24 51.04
C LEU A 70 -1.66 9.34 51.41
N SER A 71 -0.72 9.62 50.50
CA SER A 71 0.18 10.75 50.65
C SER A 71 -0.66 12.02 50.86
N LYS A 72 -0.18 12.93 51.71
CA LYS A 72 -0.87 14.22 51.93
C LYS A 72 -1.17 14.96 50.62
N GLU A 73 -0.26 14.85 49.65
CA GLU A 73 -0.42 15.45 48.33
C GLU A 73 -1.58 14.81 47.55
N ASP A 74 -1.72 13.48 47.59
CA ASP A 74 -2.82 12.76 46.94
C ASP A 74 -4.16 13.05 47.62
N ALA A 75 -4.16 13.16 48.96
CA ALA A 75 -5.35 13.51 49.73
C ALA A 75 -5.82 14.95 49.45
N GLU A 76 -4.88 15.90 49.31
CA GLU A 76 -5.17 17.28 48.92
C GLU A 76 -5.73 17.36 47.49
N LEU A 77 -5.12 16.64 46.54
CA LEU A 77 -5.58 16.59 45.15
C LEU A 77 -6.97 15.95 45.03
N LEU A 78 -7.26 14.91 45.80
CA LEU A 78 -8.60 14.31 45.83
C LEU A 78 -9.65 15.25 46.41
N LEU A 79 -9.32 15.99 47.49
CA LEU A 79 -10.22 17.01 48.03
C LEU A 79 -10.50 18.12 47.02
N GLU A 80 -9.48 18.52 46.24
CA GLU A 80 -9.64 19.48 45.15
C GLU A 80 -10.51 18.94 44.01
N MET A 81 -10.38 17.66 43.66
CA MET A 81 -11.26 16.98 42.69
C MET A 81 -12.71 16.89 43.17
N PHE A 82 -12.97 16.78 44.48
CA PHE A 82 -14.33 16.78 45.05
C PHE A 82 -15.00 18.17 44.98
N GLU A 83 -14.23 19.25 44.86
CA GLU A 83 -14.75 20.61 44.69
C GLU A 83 -15.04 20.98 43.23
N ALA A 84 -14.65 20.11 42.28
CA ALA A 84 -14.81 20.36 40.86
C ALA A 84 -16.29 20.55 40.48
N GLN A 85 -16.59 21.65 39.81
CA GLN A 85 -17.91 21.94 39.27
C GLN A 85 -18.13 21.22 37.93
N PRO A 86 -19.39 20.97 37.52
CA PRO A 86 -19.68 20.40 36.21
C PRO A 86 -19.08 21.26 35.10
N PHE A 87 -18.24 20.65 34.27
CA PHE A 87 -17.53 21.32 33.18
C PHE A 87 -18.36 21.27 31.89
N THR A 88 -18.61 22.42 31.26
CA THR A 88 -19.38 22.54 30.02
C THR A 88 -18.53 23.06 28.85
N ILE A 89 -19.03 22.94 27.62
CA ILE A 89 -18.31 23.35 26.40
C ILE A 89 -17.95 24.85 26.43
N ASP A 90 -18.77 25.67 27.08
CA ASP A 90 -18.57 27.11 27.20
C ASP A 90 -17.47 27.49 28.22
N ASP A 91 -17.06 26.54 29.08
CA ASP A 91 -15.97 26.71 30.04
C ASP A 91 -14.59 26.41 29.43
N LEU A 92 -14.53 25.95 28.17
CA LEU A 92 -13.26 25.71 27.49
C LEU A 92 -12.49 27.03 27.25
N PRO A 93 -11.16 27.02 27.40
CA PRO A 93 -10.32 28.11 26.94
C PRO A 93 -10.60 28.44 25.46
N PRO A 94 -10.62 29.73 25.05
CA PRO A 94 -10.90 30.14 23.68
C PRO A 94 -9.99 29.47 22.63
N VAL A 95 -8.76 29.15 23.03
CA VAL A 95 -7.76 28.46 22.18
C VAL A 95 -8.21 27.05 21.80
N LEU A 96 -8.91 26.34 22.69
CA LEU A 96 -9.43 25.00 22.42
C LEU A 96 -10.76 25.08 21.67
N LEU A 97 -11.66 25.97 22.07
CA LEU A 97 -12.93 26.21 21.36
C LEU A 97 -12.71 26.53 19.89
N ASN A 98 -11.75 27.40 19.56
CA ASN A 98 -11.42 27.76 18.18
C ASN A 98 -10.82 26.62 17.34
N LYS A 99 -10.41 25.50 17.95
CA LYS A 99 -9.94 24.31 17.22
C LYS A 99 -11.07 23.37 16.81
N VAL A 100 -12.19 23.40 17.54
CA VAL A 100 -13.31 22.47 17.36
C VAL A 100 -14.55 23.17 16.84
N ARG A 101 -14.64 24.51 16.96
CA ARG A 101 -15.78 25.32 16.53
C ARG A 101 -15.36 26.31 15.45
N ALA A 102 -16.07 26.30 14.33
CA ALA A 102 -15.88 27.25 13.25
C ALA A 102 -16.62 28.57 13.52
N SER A 103 -16.27 29.61 12.76
CA SER A 103 -16.83 30.97 12.92
C SER A 103 -18.32 31.07 12.60
N ASP A 104 -18.87 30.10 11.86
CA ASP A 104 -20.29 29.97 11.52
C ASP A 104 -21.10 29.21 12.58
N GLY A 105 -20.43 28.72 13.63
CA GLY A 105 -21.06 27.95 14.71
C GLY A 105 -21.10 26.44 14.50
N SER A 106 -20.58 25.92 13.39
CA SER A 106 -20.42 24.48 13.15
C SER A 106 -19.28 23.89 14.00
N TYR A 107 -19.35 22.58 14.26
CA TYR A 107 -18.34 21.84 15.03
C TYR A 107 -17.58 20.85 14.14
N GLY A 108 -16.27 20.76 14.34
CA GLY A 108 -15.41 19.74 13.74
C GLY A 108 -15.34 18.50 14.62
N LEU A 109 -15.60 17.33 14.05
CA LEU A 109 -15.39 16.05 14.71
C LEU A 109 -14.00 15.50 14.33
N PHE A 110 -13.19 15.18 15.33
CA PHE A 110 -11.89 14.54 15.12
C PHE A 110 -12.01 13.05 15.41
N ALA A 111 -11.94 12.23 14.36
CA ALA A 111 -11.85 10.78 14.48
C ALA A 111 -10.41 10.35 14.19
N TYR A 112 -9.81 9.58 15.10
CA TYR A 112 -8.49 9.01 14.92
C TYR A 112 -8.63 7.51 14.67
N PRO A 113 -8.10 6.99 13.56
CA PRO A 113 -8.14 5.57 13.31
C PRO A 113 -7.33 4.81 14.36
N ALA A 114 -7.82 3.65 14.78
CA ALA A 114 -7.10 2.75 15.69
C ALA A 114 -5.98 1.94 14.99
N PHE A 115 -5.67 2.26 13.74
CA PHE A 115 -4.65 1.59 12.93
C PHE A 115 -3.57 2.58 12.48
N ASP A 116 -2.40 2.03 12.11
CA ASP A 116 -1.32 2.82 11.54
C ASP A 116 -1.71 3.33 10.14
N VAL A 117 -1.74 4.65 9.96
CA VAL A 117 -2.01 5.31 8.68
C VAL A 117 -1.04 4.93 7.55
N ALA A 118 0.12 4.34 7.88
CA ALA A 118 1.01 3.74 6.88
C ALA A 118 0.43 2.46 6.24
N ASP A 119 -0.53 1.79 6.88
CA ASP A 119 -1.25 0.64 6.31
C ASP A 119 -2.31 1.12 5.32
N MET A 120 -1.89 1.24 4.06
CA MET A 120 -2.72 1.78 2.99
C MET A 120 -3.97 0.94 2.70
N GLN A 121 -3.97 -0.36 3.01
CA GLN A 121 -5.16 -1.21 2.81
C GLN A 121 -6.23 -0.88 3.84
N LYS A 122 -5.84 -0.75 5.11
CA LYS A 122 -6.75 -0.32 6.18
C LYS A 122 -7.22 1.12 5.96
N GLY A 123 -6.34 1.98 5.44
CA GLY A 123 -6.70 3.34 5.03
C GLY A 123 -7.79 3.38 3.95
N LEU A 124 -7.72 2.51 2.94
CA LEU A 124 -8.75 2.40 1.91
C LEU A 124 -10.10 1.93 2.48
N ILE A 125 -10.09 0.90 3.33
CA ILE A 125 -11.29 0.38 3.99
C ILE A 125 -11.92 1.46 4.86
N PHE A 126 -11.10 2.15 5.67
CA PHE A 126 -11.56 3.26 6.51
C PHE A 126 -12.17 4.39 5.69
N MET A 127 -11.57 4.75 4.55
CA MET A 127 -12.13 5.74 3.64
C MET A 127 -13.47 5.29 3.06
N GLU A 128 -13.60 4.03 2.66
CA GLU A 128 -14.85 3.46 2.12
C GLU A 128 -15.96 3.44 3.19
N GLU A 129 -15.66 2.95 4.40
CA GLU A 129 -16.59 2.92 5.53
C GLU A 129 -17.04 4.32 5.93
N THR A 130 -16.11 5.26 6.11
CA THR A 130 -16.45 6.64 6.50
C THR A 130 -17.27 7.35 5.44
N THR A 131 -17.01 7.09 4.15
CA THR A 131 -17.82 7.65 3.06
C THR A 131 -19.21 7.02 3.03
N ALA A 132 -19.35 5.73 3.37
CA ALA A 132 -20.64 5.05 3.42
C ALA A 132 -21.53 5.53 4.58
N TYR A 133 -20.97 6.09 5.65
CA TYR A 133 -21.72 6.71 6.74
C TYR A 133 -22.34 8.07 6.37
N LEU A 134 -21.95 8.65 5.23
CA LEU A 134 -22.50 9.91 4.73
C LEU A 134 -23.55 9.61 3.66
N ASP A 135 -24.83 9.81 4.01
CA ASP A 135 -25.94 9.68 3.06
C ASP A 135 -25.87 10.74 1.94
N ASP A 136 -25.33 11.94 2.21
CA ASP A 136 -25.05 12.99 1.23
C ASP A 136 -23.58 13.50 1.35
N PRO A 137 -22.75 13.40 0.30
CA PRO A 137 -21.38 13.92 0.28
C PRO A 137 -21.26 15.44 0.50
N GLN A 138 -22.37 16.18 0.44
CA GLN A 138 -22.40 17.63 0.72
C GLN A 138 -22.60 17.98 2.21
N ASP A 139 -23.04 17.03 3.04
CA ASP A 139 -23.35 17.29 4.45
C ASP A 139 -22.12 17.22 5.36
N ALA A 140 -21.11 16.42 5.01
CA ALA A 140 -19.80 16.46 5.65
C ALA A 140 -18.69 15.95 4.72
N ILE A 141 -17.49 16.51 4.86
CA ILE A 141 -16.30 16.01 4.16
C ILE A 141 -15.36 15.43 5.22
N PHE A 142 -15.09 14.14 5.15
CA PHE A 142 -14.00 13.54 5.93
C PHE A 142 -12.66 14.03 5.39
N VAL A 143 -11.97 14.86 6.17
CA VAL A 143 -10.65 15.39 5.83
C VAL A 143 -9.66 14.93 6.90
N GLY A 144 -8.51 14.43 6.48
CA GLY A 144 -7.46 13.98 7.39
C GLY A 144 -6.37 13.21 6.66
N GLU A 145 -5.25 13.00 7.34
CA GLU A 145 -4.08 12.31 6.77
C GLU A 145 -4.44 10.92 6.23
N ALA A 146 -5.19 10.13 7.01
CA ALA A 146 -5.63 8.79 6.62
C ALA A 146 -6.41 8.78 5.30
N VAL A 147 -7.40 9.67 5.19
CA VAL A 147 -8.30 9.77 4.02
C VAL A 147 -7.53 10.30 2.81
N VAL A 148 -6.67 11.29 2.99
CA VAL A 148 -5.85 11.85 1.90
C VAL A 148 -4.87 10.81 1.36
N TYR A 149 -4.15 10.08 2.22
CA TYR A 149 -3.24 9.02 1.77
C TYR A 149 -3.97 7.86 1.11
N ALA A 150 -5.13 7.46 1.63
CA ALA A 150 -5.98 6.44 1.01
C ALA A 150 -6.45 6.89 -0.39
N ALA A 151 -6.94 8.12 -0.53
CA ALA A 151 -7.36 8.68 -1.81
C ALA A 151 -6.20 8.75 -2.82
N MET A 152 -5.02 9.22 -2.38
CA MET A 152 -3.82 9.26 -3.23
C MET A 152 -3.42 7.86 -3.70
N PHE A 153 -3.48 6.86 -2.81
CA PHE A 153 -3.11 5.50 -3.16
C PHE A 153 -4.12 4.85 -4.08
N HIS A 154 -5.41 5.13 -3.88
CA HIS A 154 -6.47 4.70 -4.78
C HIS A 154 -6.23 5.24 -6.19
N MET A 155 -6.02 6.55 -6.33
CA MET A 155 -5.72 7.19 -7.62
C MET A 155 -4.46 6.58 -8.24
N LEU A 156 -3.41 6.42 -7.45
CA LEU A 156 -2.15 5.88 -7.95
C LEU A 156 -2.29 4.42 -8.43
N ARG A 157 -3.10 3.59 -7.75
CA ARG A 157 -3.37 2.21 -8.14
C ARG A 157 -4.19 2.12 -9.43
N GLU A 158 -5.15 3.01 -9.62
CA GLU A 158 -5.95 3.08 -10.85
C GLU A 158 -5.14 3.59 -12.05
N GLU A 159 -4.28 4.58 -11.83
CA GLU A 159 -3.51 5.21 -12.89
C GLU A 159 -2.22 4.44 -13.22
N ALA A 160 -1.69 3.63 -12.30
CA ALA A 160 -0.43 2.90 -12.52
C ALA A 160 -0.44 2.00 -13.76
N PRO A 161 -1.47 1.16 -14.03
CA PRO A 161 -1.53 0.37 -15.26
C PRO A 161 -1.54 1.23 -16.53
N VAL A 162 -2.20 2.40 -16.49
CA VAL A 162 -2.27 3.34 -17.60
C VAL A 162 -0.89 3.95 -17.86
N VAL A 163 -0.24 4.46 -16.82
CA VAL A 163 1.10 5.06 -16.91
C VAL A 163 2.14 4.02 -17.35
N LEU A 164 2.10 2.81 -16.80
CA LEU A 164 3.02 1.73 -17.17
C LEU A 164 2.78 1.28 -18.62
N GLY A 165 1.51 1.18 -19.04
CA GLY A 165 1.12 0.90 -20.42
C GLY A 165 1.60 1.98 -21.39
N MET A 166 1.39 3.25 -21.06
CA MET A 166 1.88 4.39 -21.85
C MET A 166 3.41 4.39 -21.95
N ALA A 167 4.12 4.15 -20.84
CA ALA A 167 5.57 4.03 -20.83
C ALA A 167 6.04 2.88 -21.73
N MET A 168 5.41 1.71 -21.64
CA MET A 168 5.72 0.56 -22.51
C MET A 168 5.49 0.86 -23.99
N VAL A 169 4.39 1.53 -24.34
CA VAL A 169 4.10 1.93 -25.72
C VAL A 169 5.15 2.93 -26.21
N LEU A 170 5.48 3.95 -25.41
CA LEU A 170 6.48 4.94 -25.77
C LEU A 170 7.86 4.30 -25.97
N ILE A 171 8.26 3.42 -25.06
CA ILE A 171 9.50 2.64 -25.16
C ILE A 171 9.49 1.80 -26.43
N ALA A 172 8.41 1.06 -26.71
CA ALA A 172 8.31 0.25 -27.93
C ALA A 172 8.45 1.10 -29.21
N LEU A 173 7.82 2.28 -29.24
CA LEU A 173 7.92 3.22 -30.36
C LEU A 173 9.35 3.76 -30.54
N LEU A 174 10.02 4.13 -29.44
CA LEU A 174 11.41 4.60 -29.48
C LEU A 174 12.38 3.51 -29.94
N VAL A 175 12.22 2.29 -29.41
CA VAL A 175 13.02 1.13 -29.83
C VAL A 175 12.76 0.79 -31.30
N PHE A 176 11.50 0.83 -31.74
CA PHE A 176 11.15 0.64 -33.15
C PHE A 176 11.80 1.69 -34.03
N TRP A 177 11.76 2.96 -33.65
CA TRP A 177 12.41 4.05 -34.39
C TRP A 177 13.91 3.81 -34.51
N GLN A 178 14.56 3.43 -33.41
CA GLN A 178 16.00 3.24 -33.34
C GLN A 178 16.46 2.03 -34.16
N LEU A 179 15.79 0.88 -34.00
CA LEU A 179 16.20 -0.38 -34.64
C LEU A 179 15.61 -0.54 -36.05
N ARG A 180 14.52 0.17 -36.37
CA ARG A 180 13.77 0.12 -37.64
C ARG A 180 13.35 -1.29 -38.06
N SER A 181 13.12 -2.17 -37.08
CA SER A 181 12.76 -3.57 -37.31
C SER A 181 11.87 -4.09 -36.18
N LEU A 182 10.67 -4.56 -36.53
CA LEU A 182 9.74 -5.17 -35.58
C LEU A 182 10.34 -6.40 -34.89
N GLY A 183 11.12 -7.20 -35.62
CA GLY A 183 11.78 -8.38 -35.05
C GLY A 183 12.79 -8.02 -33.97
N LEU A 184 13.65 -7.03 -34.23
CA LEU A 184 14.66 -6.58 -33.26
C LEU A 184 14.02 -5.86 -32.07
N MET A 185 12.96 -5.10 -32.31
CA MET A 185 12.16 -4.47 -31.25
C MET A 185 11.60 -5.54 -30.30
N LEU A 186 10.90 -6.55 -30.81
CA LEU A 186 10.35 -7.63 -29.98
C LEU A 186 11.44 -8.39 -29.23
N MET A 187 12.57 -8.68 -29.87
CA MET A 187 13.71 -9.33 -29.19
C MET A 187 14.28 -8.51 -28.03
N THR A 188 14.20 -7.18 -28.13
CA THR A 188 14.65 -6.27 -27.07
C THR A 188 13.63 -6.16 -25.93
N LEU A 189 12.34 -6.16 -26.25
CA LEU A 189 11.26 -6.02 -25.27
C LEU A 189 11.02 -7.30 -24.45
N VAL A 190 11.25 -8.48 -25.01
CA VAL A 190 11.06 -9.76 -24.28
C VAL A 190 11.87 -9.84 -22.98
N PRO A 191 13.20 -9.61 -22.95
CA PRO A 191 13.95 -9.63 -21.69
C PRO A 191 13.52 -8.53 -20.72
N LEU A 192 13.10 -7.37 -21.23
CA LEU A 192 12.58 -6.28 -20.39
C LEU A 192 11.30 -6.69 -19.66
N LEU A 193 10.35 -7.29 -20.39
CA LEU A 193 9.10 -7.79 -19.82
C LEU A 193 9.37 -8.92 -18.82
N LEU A 194 10.30 -9.82 -19.14
CA LEU A 194 10.69 -10.89 -18.22
C LEU A 194 11.33 -10.34 -16.94
N ALA A 195 12.19 -9.32 -17.04
CA ALA A 195 12.75 -8.65 -15.87
C ALA A 195 11.67 -7.99 -15.01
N MET A 196 10.65 -7.39 -15.63
CA MET A 196 9.52 -6.83 -14.89
C MET A 196 8.73 -7.92 -14.18
N VAL A 197 8.47 -9.06 -14.82
CA VAL A 197 7.84 -10.22 -14.17
C VAL A 197 8.70 -10.74 -13.02
N TRP A 198 10.01 -10.82 -13.18
CA TRP A 198 10.92 -11.20 -12.08
C TRP A 198 10.89 -10.20 -10.94
N LEU A 199 10.81 -8.91 -11.22
CA LEU A 199 10.73 -7.87 -10.20
C LEU A 199 9.42 -7.98 -9.41
N LEU A 200 8.27 -8.05 -10.09
CA LEU A 200 6.98 -8.23 -9.42
C LEU A 200 6.90 -9.58 -8.68
N GLY A 201 7.45 -10.64 -9.26
CA GLY A 201 7.53 -11.95 -8.61
C GLY A 201 8.41 -11.93 -7.36
N LEU A 202 9.54 -11.22 -7.41
CA LEU A 202 10.40 -11.01 -6.25
C LEU A 202 9.67 -10.22 -5.16
N MET A 203 8.97 -9.14 -5.53
CA MET A 203 8.14 -8.37 -4.59
C MET A 203 7.10 -9.25 -3.89
N GLY A 204 6.39 -10.09 -4.65
CA GLY A 204 5.42 -11.03 -4.08
C GLY A 204 6.07 -12.09 -3.18
N ALA A 205 7.29 -12.54 -3.49
CA ALA A 205 7.98 -13.57 -2.71
C ALA A 205 8.52 -13.06 -1.36
N ILE A 206 8.88 -11.76 -1.27
CA ILE A 206 9.39 -11.14 -0.04
C ILE A 206 8.33 -10.30 0.68
N ASP A 207 7.07 -10.40 0.28
CA ASP A 207 5.92 -9.64 0.79
C ASP A 207 6.14 -8.11 0.80
N LEU A 208 6.80 -7.61 -0.26
CA LEU A 208 7.03 -6.18 -0.43
C LEU A 208 5.80 -5.52 -1.05
N ARG A 209 5.09 -4.76 -0.22
CA ARG A 209 3.87 -4.06 -0.60
C ARG A 209 4.16 -2.83 -1.48
N PHE A 210 3.22 -2.52 -2.37
CA PHE A 210 3.23 -1.25 -3.09
C PHE A 210 2.92 -0.11 -2.14
N THR A 211 3.62 1.01 -2.34
CA THR A 211 3.49 2.25 -1.58
C THR A 211 3.42 3.43 -2.55
N LEU A 212 2.97 4.59 -2.05
CA LEU A 212 2.97 5.84 -2.84
C LEU A 212 4.34 6.20 -3.41
N PHE A 213 5.41 5.79 -2.74
CA PHE A 213 6.78 6.12 -3.10
C PHE A 213 7.37 5.13 -4.10
N ASN A 214 7.13 3.83 -3.92
CA ASN A 214 7.76 2.81 -4.75
C ASN A 214 7.02 2.55 -6.08
N LEU A 215 5.71 2.76 -6.18
CA LEU A 215 4.97 2.46 -7.41
C LEU A 215 5.43 3.32 -8.61
N PRO A 216 5.70 4.64 -8.45
CA PRO A 216 6.19 5.48 -9.55
C PRO A 216 7.59 5.10 -10.08
N ILE A 217 8.34 4.23 -9.40
CA ILE A 217 9.66 3.81 -9.89
C ILE A 217 9.58 2.75 -10.99
N LEU A 218 8.46 2.02 -11.10
CA LEU A 218 8.32 0.93 -12.09
C LEU A 218 8.47 1.42 -13.55
N PRO A 219 7.81 2.52 -13.99
CA PRO A 219 8.04 3.07 -15.32
C PRO A 219 9.48 3.54 -15.54
N ALA A 220 10.14 4.06 -14.50
CA ALA A 220 11.54 4.48 -14.60
C ALA A 220 12.47 3.27 -14.81
N ILE A 221 12.22 2.16 -14.10
CA ILE A 221 12.96 0.90 -14.29
C ILE A 221 12.79 0.38 -15.72
N LEU A 222 11.60 0.50 -16.32
CA LEU A 222 11.40 0.12 -17.73
C LEU A 222 12.31 0.92 -18.67
N GLY A 223 12.37 2.25 -18.47
CA GLY A 223 13.22 3.13 -19.26
C GLY A 223 14.71 2.82 -19.10
N ILE A 224 15.18 2.62 -17.86
CA ILE A 224 16.59 2.27 -17.61
C ILE A 224 16.91 0.86 -18.13
N GLY A 225 15.99 -0.08 -17.96
CA GLY A 225 16.19 -1.48 -18.33
C GLY A 225 16.23 -1.70 -19.84
N VAL A 226 15.44 -0.95 -20.63
CA VAL A 226 15.40 -1.13 -22.09
C VAL A 226 16.71 -0.76 -22.75
N ASP A 227 17.44 0.22 -22.20
CA ASP A 227 18.72 0.69 -22.75
C ASP A 227 19.75 -0.43 -22.84
N ASN A 228 19.83 -1.29 -21.82
CA ASN A 228 20.70 -2.48 -21.81
C ASN A 228 20.37 -3.43 -22.97
N GLY A 229 19.07 -3.66 -23.22
CA GLY A 229 18.62 -4.51 -24.31
C GLY A 229 18.89 -3.90 -25.68
N VAL A 230 18.65 -2.60 -25.84
CA VAL A 230 18.90 -1.87 -27.11
C VAL A 230 20.38 -1.88 -27.45
N TYR A 231 21.24 -1.56 -26.49
CA TYR A 231 22.69 -1.50 -26.69
C TYR A 231 23.25 -2.86 -27.11
N LEU A 232 22.86 -3.93 -26.41
CA LEU A 232 23.28 -5.29 -26.74
C LEU A 232 22.73 -5.74 -28.11
N THR A 233 21.46 -5.44 -28.40
CA THR A 233 20.84 -5.78 -29.69
C THR A 233 21.52 -5.08 -30.85
N ASP A 234 21.86 -3.80 -30.71
CA ASP A 234 22.57 -3.06 -31.74
C ASP A 234 23.97 -3.63 -31.99
N ARG A 235 24.69 -4.04 -30.94
CA ARG A 235 25.99 -4.71 -31.11
C ARG A 235 25.85 -6.05 -31.82
N ILE A 236 24.89 -6.88 -31.39
CA ILE A 236 24.64 -8.19 -32.00
C ILE A 236 24.28 -8.03 -33.48
N ARG A 237 23.47 -7.02 -33.82
CA ARG A 237 23.10 -6.71 -35.21
C ARG A 237 24.31 -6.38 -36.09
N ARG A 238 25.33 -5.72 -35.54
CA ARG A 238 26.56 -5.36 -36.27
C ARG A 238 27.58 -6.50 -36.32
N SER A 239 27.39 -7.53 -35.51
CA SER A 239 28.30 -8.67 -35.42
C SER A 239 27.93 -9.75 -36.44
N PRO A 240 28.89 -10.60 -36.87
CA PRO A 240 28.58 -11.72 -37.74
C PRO A 240 27.49 -12.60 -37.13
N SER A 241 26.57 -13.09 -37.96
CA SER A 241 25.52 -14.03 -37.53
C SER A 241 26.07 -15.44 -37.33
N THR A 242 27.15 -15.56 -36.55
CA THR A 242 27.80 -16.80 -36.14
C THR A 242 27.85 -16.89 -34.61
N PRO A 243 27.99 -18.12 -34.06
CA PRO A 243 28.17 -18.30 -32.62
C PRO A 243 29.37 -17.51 -32.07
N GLU A 244 30.46 -17.44 -32.84
CA GLU A 244 31.64 -16.63 -32.49
C GLU A 244 31.29 -15.14 -32.46
N GLY A 245 30.62 -14.61 -33.50
CA GLY A 245 30.25 -13.20 -33.54
C GLY A 245 29.30 -12.78 -32.40
N LEU A 246 28.42 -13.68 -31.95
CA LEU A 246 27.58 -13.46 -30.77
C LEU A 246 28.39 -13.46 -29.47
N ALA A 247 29.37 -14.37 -29.34
CA ALA A 247 30.25 -14.42 -28.18
C ALA A 247 31.14 -13.18 -28.09
N ASP A 248 31.68 -12.72 -29.22
CA ASP A 248 32.49 -11.50 -29.32
C ASP A 248 31.66 -10.27 -28.92
N ALA A 249 30.45 -10.15 -29.46
CA ALA A 249 29.52 -9.07 -29.10
C ALA A 249 29.28 -9.02 -27.58
N LEU A 250 29.06 -10.17 -26.95
CA LEU A 250 28.81 -10.27 -25.51
C LEU A 250 30.06 -9.96 -24.68
N GLN A 251 31.25 -10.40 -25.11
CA GLN A 251 32.51 -10.09 -24.42
C GLN A 251 32.81 -8.59 -24.45
N GLU A 252 32.58 -7.94 -25.58
CA GLU A 252 32.87 -6.50 -25.73
C GLU A 252 31.86 -5.61 -25.02
N THR A 253 30.57 -5.97 -25.05
CA THR A 253 29.51 -5.12 -24.48
C THR A 253 29.06 -5.50 -23.08
N GLY A 254 29.23 -6.76 -22.66
CA GLY A 254 28.82 -7.24 -21.35
C GLY A 254 29.48 -6.47 -20.21
N GLY A 255 30.79 -6.23 -20.31
CA GLY A 255 31.53 -5.43 -19.33
C GLY A 255 31.01 -3.98 -19.24
N ALA A 256 30.72 -3.35 -20.38
CA ALA A 256 30.18 -2.00 -20.42
C ALA A 256 28.76 -1.91 -19.82
N ILE A 257 27.89 -2.88 -20.14
CA ILE A 257 26.54 -2.97 -19.59
C ILE A 257 26.59 -3.17 -18.07
N LEU A 258 27.44 -4.08 -17.58
CA LEU A 258 27.60 -4.33 -16.15
C LEU A 258 28.16 -3.11 -15.42
N ALA A 259 29.15 -2.42 -15.98
CA ALA A 259 29.70 -1.20 -15.40
C ALA A 259 28.65 -0.09 -15.32
N ALA A 260 27.93 0.18 -16.42
CA ALA A 260 26.87 1.17 -16.44
C ALA A 260 25.75 0.84 -15.45
N THR A 261 25.27 -0.41 -15.46
CA THR A 261 24.26 -0.92 -14.53
C THR A 261 24.71 -0.77 -13.09
N ALA A 262 25.96 -1.13 -12.77
CA ALA A 262 26.52 -0.99 -11.42
C ALA A 262 26.56 0.47 -10.97
N THR A 263 26.98 1.40 -11.84
CA THR A 263 26.98 2.83 -11.48
C THR A 263 25.57 3.37 -11.21
N THR A 264 24.57 2.96 -12.01
CA THR A 264 23.17 3.34 -11.79
C THR A 264 22.62 2.71 -10.51
N ALA A 265 22.92 1.43 -10.26
CA ALA A 265 22.52 0.74 -9.05
C ALA A 265 23.12 1.40 -7.80
N VAL A 266 24.40 1.80 -7.83
CA VAL A 266 25.02 2.56 -6.73
C VAL A 266 24.32 3.90 -6.50
N GLY A 267 23.92 4.59 -7.58
CA GLY A 267 23.14 5.83 -7.49
C GLY A 267 21.81 5.63 -6.75
N PHE A 268 21.06 4.59 -7.07
CA PHE A 268 19.81 4.27 -6.36
C PHE A 268 20.04 3.66 -4.97
N ALA A 269 21.13 2.93 -4.76
CA ALA A 269 21.48 2.38 -3.45
C ALA A 269 21.74 3.50 -2.43
N ALA A 270 22.14 4.69 -2.86
CA ALA A 270 22.26 5.86 -1.97
C ALA A 270 20.93 6.20 -1.26
N PHE A 271 19.77 5.91 -1.88
CA PHE A 271 18.46 6.14 -1.25
C PHE A 271 18.18 5.16 -0.09
N MET A 272 18.87 4.01 -0.05
CA MET A 272 18.73 3.05 1.04
C MET A 272 19.30 3.55 2.36
N VAL A 273 20.14 4.59 2.33
CA VAL A 273 20.71 5.24 3.53
C VAL A 273 19.77 6.30 4.11
N ALA A 274 18.67 6.64 3.42
CA ALA A 274 17.73 7.64 3.91
C ALA A 274 16.97 7.18 5.16
N ASP A 275 16.68 8.10 6.08
CA ASP A 275 15.90 7.79 7.28
C ASP A 275 14.44 7.43 6.95
N SER A 276 13.88 8.07 5.92
CA SER A 276 12.52 7.83 5.44
C SER A 276 12.38 6.42 4.84
N GLY A 277 11.49 5.62 5.44
CA GLY A 277 11.16 4.27 4.94
C GLY A 277 10.64 4.27 3.50
N GLY A 278 9.85 5.29 3.12
CA GLY A 278 9.36 5.45 1.75
C GLY A 278 10.51 5.64 0.75
N VAL A 279 11.49 6.49 1.07
CA VAL A 279 12.66 6.74 0.21
C VAL A 279 13.56 5.50 0.13
N ARG A 280 13.75 4.78 1.24
CA ARG A 280 14.47 3.51 1.24
C ARG A 280 13.82 2.48 0.32
N GLY A 281 12.49 2.41 0.32
CA GLY A 281 11.71 1.54 -0.56
C GLY A 281 11.89 1.86 -2.05
N ILE A 282 12.07 3.13 -2.42
CA ILE A 282 12.41 3.52 -3.79
C ILE A 282 13.78 2.94 -4.18
N GLY A 283 14.78 3.12 -3.31
CA GLY A 283 16.15 2.67 -3.55
C GLY A 283 16.25 1.16 -3.71
N SER A 284 15.68 0.40 -2.78
CA SER A 284 15.73 -1.06 -2.81
C SER A 284 15.04 -1.64 -4.06
N LEU A 285 13.86 -1.11 -4.41
CA LEU A 285 13.12 -1.58 -5.58
C LEU A 285 13.82 -1.22 -6.89
N ALA A 286 14.38 0.00 -6.99
CA ALA A 286 15.15 0.42 -8.15
C ALA A 286 16.40 -0.45 -8.35
N VAL A 287 17.19 -0.69 -7.31
CA VAL A 287 18.39 -1.53 -7.38
C VAL A 287 18.04 -2.95 -7.84
N ALA A 288 17.03 -3.57 -7.24
CA ALA A 288 16.57 -4.89 -7.64
C ALA A 288 16.12 -4.91 -9.11
N GLY A 289 15.30 -3.95 -9.53
CA GLY A 289 14.81 -3.86 -10.91
C GLY A 289 15.90 -3.65 -11.94
N ILE A 290 16.87 -2.77 -11.66
CA ILE A 290 18.00 -2.49 -12.54
C ILE A 290 18.89 -3.73 -12.72
N LEU A 291 19.21 -4.43 -11.63
CA LEU A 291 20.02 -5.64 -11.67
C LEU A 291 19.30 -6.79 -12.39
N LEU A 292 18.00 -6.97 -12.14
CA LEU A 292 17.18 -7.97 -12.82
C LEU A 292 17.07 -7.65 -14.32
N ALA A 293 16.90 -6.39 -14.71
CA ALA A 293 16.84 -5.97 -16.11
C ALA A 293 18.15 -6.24 -16.84
N ALA A 294 19.29 -5.89 -16.24
CA ALA A 294 20.60 -6.20 -16.81
C ALA A 294 20.83 -7.72 -16.93
N THR A 295 20.45 -8.48 -15.90
CA THR A 295 20.58 -9.95 -15.88
C THR A 295 19.72 -10.58 -16.98
N ALA A 296 18.46 -10.16 -17.11
CA ALA A 296 17.57 -10.63 -18.15
C ALA A 296 18.12 -10.28 -19.54
N ALA A 297 18.60 -9.06 -19.77
CA ALA A 297 19.18 -8.67 -21.04
C ALA A 297 20.41 -9.52 -21.40
N LEU A 298 21.34 -9.71 -20.48
CA LEU A 298 22.59 -10.45 -20.73
C LEU A 298 22.39 -11.96 -20.89
N LEU A 299 21.35 -12.55 -20.30
CA LEU A 299 21.09 -14.00 -20.39
C LEU A 299 20.11 -14.35 -21.51
N VAL A 300 19.00 -13.62 -21.61
CA VAL A 300 17.84 -13.98 -22.44
C VAL A 300 18.03 -13.50 -23.87
N LEU A 301 18.62 -12.32 -24.07
CA LEU A 301 18.81 -11.74 -25.40
C LEU A 301 19.78 -12.56 -26.28
N PRO A 302 20.97 -13.00 -25.80
CA PRO A 302 21.83 -13.86 -26.62
C PRO A 302 21.23 -15.25 -26.83
N THR A 303 20.53 -15.82 -25.85
CA THR A 303 19.87 -17.14 -26.02
C THR A 303 18.74 -17.08 -27.04
N LEU A 304 17.89 -16.05 -27.01
CA LEU A 304 16.87 -15.81 -28.04
C LEU A 304 17.50 -15.64 -29.42
N THR A 305 18.59 -14.89 -29.50
CA THR A 305 19.28 -14.66 -30.78
C THR A 305 19.89 -15.94 -31.33
N ALA A 306 20.56 -16.73 -30.49
CA ALA A 306 21.12 -18.03 -30.88
C ALA A 306 20.02 -18.99 -31.38
N LEU A 307 18.86 -19.02 -30.72
CA LEU A 307 17.73 -19.86 -31.11
C LEU A 307 17.17 -19.47 -32.49
N LEU A 308 17.02 -18.17 -32.76
CA LEU A 308 16.55 -17.67 -34.04
C LEU A 308 17.55 -17.92 -35.18
N GLN A 309 18.85 -17.73 -34.92
CA GLN A 309 19.91 -18.05 -35.90
C GLN A 309 19.93 -19.54 -36.25
N ARG A 310 19.75 -20.43 -35.25
CA ARG A 310 19.65 -21.89 -35.49
C ARG A 310 18.45 -22.23 -36.38
N ARG A 311 17.26 -21.65 -36.12
CA ARG A 311 16.07 -21.88 -36.96
C ARG A 311 16.27 -21.44 -38.41
N ARG A 312 16.97 -20.32 -38.65
CA ARG A 312 17.26 -19.83 -40.01
C ARG A 312 18.28 -20.67 -40.79
N ARG A 313 19.14 -21.43 -40.10
CA ARG A 313 20.13 -22.33 -40.73
C ARG A 313 19.58 -23.74 -40.99
N GLY A 314 18.44 -24.08 -40.39
CA GLY A 314 17.76 -25.37 -40.59
C GLY A 314 16.68 -25.36 -41.67
N GLN A 315 16.51 -24.23 -42.37
CA GLN A 315 15.75 -24.08 -43.62
C GLN A 315 16.75 -23.92 -44.77
#